data_AF-A0A7S4AHR8-F1
#
_entry.id   AF-A0A7S4AHR8-F1
#
_cell.length_a   1.000
_cell.length_b   1.000
_cell.length_c   1.000
_cell.angle_alpha   90.00
_cell.angle_beta   90.00
_cell.angle_gamma   90.00
#
_symmetry.space_group_name_H-M   'P 1'
#
loop_
_entity.id
_entity.type
_entity.pdbx_description
1 polymer ?
#
loop_
_entity_poly.entity_id
_entity_poly.type
_entity_poly.pdbx_seq_one_letter_code
_entity_poly.pdbx_strand_id
1 'polypeptide(L)'
;NSNSNSNSNSKDAPKRRVVFLTTPNVAATSRRNIHDGSRTERPKINVGIPSRKSVAEYVQSKEVARSHDASGNAKPKKWRTTFHEFVDQEWFQITMQVLLLTDVLIIFTELYLHAEFPSCKLVERDCISCCSGSDSHSHSDADADADAARWLASAASDGGHQGFCDAGYDPTGTAGCDAHKYDTVHTIEEVLFYITITILLIFLVENLVEMAALGVCNYFRQAFLALDFLVITISLAMELSFHFLHNQLTDVAAGVLVLFRCWRFVRIGHGLMEVASEMANSQYDILIEYVKECEEKMKENNVSPPKKHQKVIDILTEVHTHHDHRDHH
;
A
#
# COMPACT_ATOMS: atom_id res chain seq x y z
N ASN A 1 -25.74 -68.64 -1.64
CA ASN A 1 -26.54 -69.38 -0.63
C ASN A 1 -26.01 -69.10 0.75
N SER A 2 -26.73 -68.29 1.53
CA SER A 2 -26.92 -68.42 2.98
C SER A 2 -27.79 -67.25 3.45
N ASN A 3 -29.04 -67.61 3.69
CA ASN A 3 -30.16 -66.81 4.13
C ASN A 3 -30.12 -66.70 5.66
N SER A 4 -30.31 -65.53 6.26
CA SER A 4 -30.66 -65.42 7.68
C SER A 4 -31.60 -64.23 7.91
N ASN A 5 -32.87 -64.63 7.96
CA ASN A 5 -34.06 -63.90 8.28
C ASN A 5 -34.11 -63.66 9.81
N SER A 6 -34.34 -62.42 10.27
CA SER A 6 -34.77 -62.16 11.64
C SER A 6 -35.87 -61.12 11.67
N ASN A 7 -37.06 -61.66 11.91
CA ASN A 7 -38.35 -61.02 12.02
C ASN A 7 -38.58 -60.67 13.50
N SER A 8 -39.00 -59.45 13.83
CA SER A 8 -39.57 -59.16 15.16
C SER A 8 -40.64 -58.08 15.08
N ASN A 9 -41.89 -58.54 15.18
CA ASN A 9 -43.11 -57.79 15.42
C ASN A 9 -43.07 -57.05 16.76
N SER A 10 -43.62 -55.83 16.82
CA SER A 10 -44.25 -55.30 18.04
C SER A 10 -45.26 -54.17 17.77
N LYS A 11 -46.55 -54.54 17.85
CA LYS A 11 -47.64 -53.91 18.63
C LYS A 11 -48.05 -52.44 18.39
N ASP A 12 -49.21 -52.31 17.73
CA ASP A 12 -50.46 -51.65 18.17
C ASP A 12 -50.49 -50.30 18.93
N ALA A 13 -51.07 -49.31 18.21
CA ALA A 13 -52.18 -48.37 18.57
C ALA A 13 -51.97 -47.26 19.65
N PRO A 14 -52.78 -46.16 19.68
CA PRO A 14 -54.05 -45.91 18.98
C PRO A 14 -54.28 -44.54 18.30
N LYS A 15 -55.31 -44.55 17.43
CA LYS A 15 -56.03 -43.43 16.81
C LYS A 15 -56.49 -42.35 17.80
N ARG A 16 -56.31 -41.07 17.45
CA ARG A 16 -57.16 -39.97 17.91
C ARG A 16 -57.76 -39.21 16.74
N ARG A 17 -59.09 -39.24 16.68
CA ARG A 17 -59.99 -38.46 15.82
C ARG A 17 -60.29 -37.17 16.57
N VAL A 18 -60.10 -36.01 15.95
CA VAL A 18 -60.72 -34.75 16.42
C VAL A 18 -61.43 -34.12 15.23
N VAL A 19 -62.66 -33.72 15.48
CA VAL A 19 -63.72 -33.31 14.57
C VAL A 19 -64.10 -31.88 14.96
N PHE A 20 -64.21 -31.01 13.93
CA PHE A 20 -64.95 -29.74 13.84
C PHE A 20 -64.55 -28.53 14.69
N LEU A 21 -64.37 -27.38 14.02
CA LEU A 21 -65.36 -26.29 14.02
C LEU A 21 -65.03 -25.21 12.98
N THR A 22 -66.02 -24.95 12.12
CA THR A 22 -66.20 -23.79 11.24
C THR A 22 -66.52 -22.51 12.02
N THR A 23 -66.18 -21.34 11.46
CA THR A 23 -66.90 -20.03 11.42
C THR A 23 -65.88 -18.86 11.19
N PRO A 24 -66.28 -17.58 10.96
CA PRO A 24 -66.34 -17.01 9.61
C PRO A 24 -65.56 -15.69 9.43
N ASN A 25 -65.56 -15.20 8.18
CA ASN A 25 -65.28 -13.82 7.71
C ASN A 25 -65.04 -12.70 8.74
N VAL A 26 -63.87 -12.08 8.66
CA VAL A 26 -63.67 -10.67 9.05
C VAL A 26 -62.94 -9.95 7.92
N ALA A 27 -63.69 -9.14 7.18
CA ALA A 27 -63.15 -8.13 6.27
C ALA A 27 -62.61 -6.96 7.12
N ALA A 28 -61.29 -6.79 7.14
CA ALA A 28 -60.63 -5.66 7.77
C ALA A 28 -60.03 -4.75 6.69
N THR A 29 -60.76 -3.70 6.35
CA THR A 29 -60.31 -2.57 5.53
C THR A 29 -59.25 -1.79 6.31
N SER A 30 -57.98 -2.06 6.04
CA SER A 30 -56.84 -1.32 6.61
C SER A 30 -56.39 -0.22 5.64
N ARG A 31 -56.84 1.02 5.91
CA ARG A 31 -56.28 2.24 5.30
C ARG A 31 -54.85 2.42 5.81
N ARG A 32 -53.84 2.24 4.95
CA ARG A 32 -52.47 2.71 5.20
C ARG A 32 -52.36 4.17 4.81
N ASN A 33 -52.16 5.03 5.82
CA ASN A 33 -51.63 6.37 5.63
C ASN A 33 -50.17 6.27 5.23
N ILE A 34 -49.86 6.76 4.03
CA ILE A 34 -48.49 6.98 3.55
C ILE A 34 -48.01 8.27 4.20
N HIS A 35 -47.31 8.15 5.33
CA HIS A 35 -46.48 9.21 5.87
C HIS A 35 -45.08 9.02 5.28
N ASP A 36 -44.82 9.74 4.18
CA ASP A 36 -43.49 9.85 3.58
C ASP A 36 -42.63 10.75 4.48
N GLY A 37 -41.95 10.10 5.44
CA GLY A 37 -40.95 10.73 6.28
C GLY A 37 -39.59 10.57 5.63
N SER A 38 -39.18 11.55 4.82
CA SER A 38 -37.81 11.66 4.29
C SER A 38 -36.84 11.89 5.45
N ARG A 39 -36.51 10.81 6.16
CA ARG A 39 -35.51 10.80 7.22
C ARG A 39 -34.17 10.91 6.50
N THR A 40 -33.58 12.09 6.55
CA THR A 40 -32.21 12.34 6.09
C THR A 40 -31.27 11.45 6.90
N GLU A 41 -30.96 10.28 6.35
CA GLU A 41 -29.95 9.39 6.91
C GLU A 41 -28.63 10.16 6.99
N ARG A 42 -28.09 10.23 8.20
CA ARG A 42 -26.76 10.82 8.42
C ARG A 42 -25.76 9.96 7.64
N PRO A 43 -24.81 10.57 6.91
CA PRO A 43 -23.82 9.81 6.16
C PRO A 43 -22.98 8.98 7.15
N LYS A 44 -23.21 7.67 7.17
CA LYS A 44 -22.39 6.73 7.95
C LYS A 44 -21.01 6.64 7.30
N ILE A 45 -19.96 6.75 8.11
CA ILE A 45 -18.58 6.59 7.64
C ILE A 45 -18.36 5.08 7.50
N ASN A 46 -18.50 4.56 6.28
CA ASN A 46 -18.11 3.18 5.99
C ASN A 46 -16.58 3.11 6.01
N VAL A 47 -16.04 2.43 7.02
CA VAL A 47 -14.61 2.12 7.14
C VAL A 47 -14.27 0.85 6.33
N GLY A 48 -15.28 0.16 5.79
CA GLY A 48 -15.08 -0.93 4.84
C GLY A 48 -14.47 -0.41 3.54
N ILE A 49 -13.37 -1.05 3.10
CA ILE A 49 -12.69 -0.73 1.85
C ILE A 49 -13.66 -1.00 0.69
N PRO A 50 -14.11 0.04 -0.03
CA PRO A 50 -14.95 -0.15 -1.20
C PRO A 50 -14.08 -0.75 -2.31
N SER A 51 -14.48 -1.90 -2.86
CA SER A 51 -13.79 -2.46 -4.03
C SER A 51 -13.95 -1.50 -5.22
N ARG A 52 -12.91 -1.30 -6.03
CA ARG A 52 -12.96 -0.56 -7.32
C ARG A 52 -14.22 -0.87 -8.14
N LYS A 53 -14.65 -2.13 -8.22
CA LYS A 53 -15.91 -2.52 -8.90
C LYS A 53 -17.15 -1.88 -8.28
N SER A 54 -17.28 -1.93 -6.96
CA SER A 54 -18.42 -1.29 -6.25
C SER A 54 -18.43 0.22 -6.44
N VAL A 55 -17.26 0.86 -6.58
CA VAL A 55 -17.15 2.29 -6.87
C VAL A 55 -17.54 2.57 -8.31
N ALA A 56 -17.08 1.76 -9.27
CA ALA A 56 -17.45 1.88 -10.68
C ALA A 56 -18.96 1.70 -10.88
N GLU A 57 -19.56 0.68 -10.26
CA GLU A 57 -21.01 0.43 -10.27
C GLU A 57 -21.80 1.56 -9.59
N TYR A 58 -21.29 2.11 -8.48
CA TYR A 58 -21.91 3.26 -7.82
C TYR A 58 -21.86 4.52 -8.71
N VAL A 59 -20.72 4.77 -9.37
CA VAL A 59 -20.58 5.91 -10.29
C VAL A 59 -21.53 5.73 -11.48
N GLN A 60 -21.56 4.53 -12.07
CA GLN A 60 -22.42 4.21 -13.20
C GLN A 60 -23.91 4.32 -12.84
N SER A 61 -24.34 3.75 -11.72
CA SER A 61 -25.73 3.86 -11.25
C SER A 61 -26.13 5.30 -10.94
N LYS A 62 -25.23 6.11 -10.36
CA LYS A 62 -25.48 7.53 -10.08
C LYS A 62 -25.50 8.39 -11.33
N GLU A 63 -24.68 8.07 -12.33
CA GLU A 63 -24.74 8.72 -13.65
C GLU A 63 -26.03 8.37 -14.39
N VAL A 64 -26.46 7.11 -14.35
CA VAL A 64 -27.77 6.69 -14.89
C VAL A 64 -28.90 7.43 -14.17
N ALA A 65 -28.89 7.50 -12.84
CA ALA A 65 -29.90 8.25 -12.08
C ALA A 65 -29.93 9.75 -12.45
N ARG A 66 -28.77 10.40 -12.61
CA ARG A 66 -28.70 11.80 -13.05
C ARG A 66 -29.16 12.02 -14.48
N SER A 67 -29.01 11.02 -15.36
CA SER A 67 -29.45 11.12 -16.75
C SER A 67 -30.99 11.14 -16.89
N HIS A 68 -31.71 10.65 -15.88
CA HIS A 68 -33.18 10.62 -15.88
C HIS A 68 -33.85 11.92 -15.38
N ASP A 69 -33.16 12.77 -14.64
CA ASP A 69 -33.80 13.87 -13.88
C ASP A 69 -33.73 15.29 -14.48
N ALA A 70 -33.05 15.54 -15.61
CA ALA A 70 -32.97 16.92 -16.12
C ALA A 70 -32.84 17.05 -17.64
N SER A 71 -33.97 17.39 -18.28
CA SER A 71 -34.05 18.53 -19.21
C SER A 71 -32.81 18.78 -20.09
N GLY A 72 -32.59 17.90 -21.06
CA GLY A 72 -32.28 18.26 -22.46
C GLY A 72 -30.99 19.01 -22.84
N ASN A 73 -30.10 19.45 -21.95
CA ASN A 73 -28.92 20.20 -22.43
C ASN A 73 -27.65 20.24 -21.56
N ALA A 74 -27.41 19.25 -20.70
CA ALA A 74 -26.11 19.09 -20.04
C ALA A 74 -25.33 17.95 -20.69
N LYS A 75 -24.44 18.25 -21.64
CA LYS A 75 -23.54 17.25 -22.23
C LYS A 75 -22.67 16.64 -21.12
N PRO A 76 -22.76 15.32 -20.85
CA PRO A 76 -21.92 14.69 -19.84
C PRO A 76 -20.44 14.82 -20.24
N LYS A 77 -19.59 15.04 -19.23
CA LYS A 77 -18.14 15.25 -19.37
C LYS A 77 -17.46 13.95 -19.85
N LYS A 78 -17.48 13.73 -21.16
CA LYS A 78 -16.88 12.60 -21.90
C LYS A 78 -15.45 12.23 -21.47
N TRP A 79 -14.69 13.18 -20.91
CA TRP A 79 -13.31 12.94 -20.49
C TRP A 79 -13.18 12.01 -19.28
N ARG A 80 -14.15 11.98 -18.35
CA ARG A 80 -14.03 11.19 -17.11
C ARG A 80 -14.09 9.69 -17.37
N THR A 81 -14.99 9.25 -18.25
CA THR A 81 -15.15 7.83 -18.60
C THR A 81 -13.97 7.33 -19.42
N THR A 82 -13.51 8.12 -20.41
CA THR A 82 -12.29 7.81 -21.17
C THR A 82 -11.07 7.74 -20.27
N PHE A 83 -11.01 8.57 -19.24
CA PHE A 83 -9.90 8.55 -18.29
C PHE A 83 -9.93 7.32 -17.38
N HIS A 84 -11.11 6.93 -16.90
CA HIS A 84 -11.27 5.70 -16.12
C HIS A 84 -10.86 4.47 -16.92
N GLU A 85 -11.27 4.41 -18.19
CA GLU A 85 -10.91 3.32 -19.10
C GLU A 85 -9.40 3.27 -19.38
N PHE A 86 -8.69 4.41 -19.34
CA PHE A 86 -7.24 4.48 -19.46
C PHE A 86 -6.53 3.97 -18.19
N VAL A 87 -6.97 4.39 -17.00
CA VAL A 87 -6.35 3.96 -15.73
C VAL A 87 -6.57 2.48 -15.45
N ASP A 88 -7.71 1.93 -15.87
CA ASP A 88 -8.02 0.51 -15.72
C ASP A 88 -7.23 -0.37 -16.70
N GLN A 89 -6.41 0.18 -17.57
CA GLN A 89 -5.59 -0.65 -18.45
C GLN A 89 -4.54 -1.42 -17.65
N GLU A 90 -4.53 -2.74 -17.78
CA GLU A 90 -3.63 -3.64 -17.04
C GLU A 90 -2.15 -3.26 -17.21
N TRP A 91 -1.76 -2.80 -18.40
CA TRP A 91 -0.38 -2.37 -18.67
C TRP A 91 0.00 -1.15 -17.83
N PHE A 92 -0.92 -0.22 -17.59
CA PHE A 92 -0.66 0.98 -16.78
C PHE A 92 -0.43 0.56 -15.33
N GLN A 93 -1.29 -0.31 -14.79
CA GLN A 93 -1.14 -0.84 -13.44
C GLN A 93 0.18 -1.60 -13.25
N ILE A 94 0.57 -2.44 -14.22
CA ILE A 94 1.86 -3.13 -14.20
C ILE A 94 3.02 -2.12 -14.26
N THR A 95 2.93 -1.10 -15.11
CA THR A 95 3.97 -0.08 -15.24
C THR A 95 4.17 0.67 -13.93
N MET A 96 3.08 1.08 -13.27
CA MET A 96 3.14 1.77 -11.98
C MET A 96 3.69 0.86 -10.88
N GLN A 97 3.31 -0.43 -10.88
CA GLN A 97 3.88 -1.41 -9.95
C GLN A 97 5.39 -1.60 -10.15
N VAL A 98 5.87 -1.66 -11.40
CA VAL A 98 7.30 -1.76 -11.72
C VAL A 98 8.03 -0.48 -11.32
N LEU A 99 7.44 0.70 -11.54
CA LEU A 99 8.00 1.98 -11.13
C LEU A 99 8.16 2.05 -9.60
N LEU A 100 7.17 1.56 -8.84
CA LEU A 100 7.23 1.46 -7.38
C LEU A 100 8.34 0.51 -6.91
N LEU A 101 8.47 -0.67 -7.53
CA LEU A 101 9.54 -1.60 -7.20
C LEU A 101 10.93 -1.00 -7.51
N THR A 102 11.03 -0.29 -8.63
CA THR A 102 12.27 0.39 -9.04
C THR A 102 12.66 1.48 -8.03
N ASP A 103 11.69 2.27 -7.56
CA ASP A 103 11.90 3.28 -6.52
C ASP A 103 12.44 2.68 -5.22
N VAL A 104 11.88 1.55 -4.78
CA VAL A 104 12.36 0.83 -3.60
C VAL A 104 13.81 0.38 -3.79
N LEU A 105 14.18 -0.13 -4.97
CA LEU A 105 15.56 -0.51 -5.27
C LEU A 105 16.51 0.69 -5.26
N ILE A 106 16.06 1.85 -5.76
CA ILE A 106 16.83 3.10 -5.73
C ILE A 106 17.08 3.53 -4.28
N ILE A 107 16.06 3.47 -3.42
CA ILE A 107 16.20 3.81 -1.99
C ILE A 107 17.21 2.89 -1.30
N PHE A 108 17.16 1.59 -1.56
CA PHE A 108 18.16 0.66 -1.01
C PHE A 108 19.57 0.98 -1.51
N THR A 109 19.70 1.39 -2.77
CA THR A 109 20.98 1.79 -3.35
C THR A 109 21.50 3.07 -2.71
N GLU A 110 20.64 4.07 -2.50
CA GLU A 110 20.96 5.32 -1.81
C GLU A 110 21.40 5.04 -0.36
N LEU A 111 20.62 4.25 0.39
CA LEU A 111 20.97 3.85 1.76
C LEU A 111 22.30 3.09 1.82
N TYR A 112 22.55 2.21 0.85
CA TYR A 112 23.81 1.47 0.76
C TYR A 112 25.00 2.41 0.48
N LEU A 113 24.84 3.36 -0.45
CA LEU A 113 25.88 4.36 -0.75
C LEU A 113 26.17 5.24 0.47
N HIS A 114 25.14 5.67 1.20
CA HIS A 114 25.32 6.46 2.42
C HIS A 114 26.00 5.68 3.55
N ALA A 115 25.78 4.36 3.62
CA ALA A 115 26.42 3.51 4.62
C ALA A 115 27.89 3.22 4.29
N GLU A 116 28.20 2.97 3.01
CA GLU A 116 29.56 2.62 2.56
C GLU A 116 30.46 3.87 2.41
N PHE A 117 29.89 5.00 1.99
CA PHE A 117 30.59 6.26 1.74
C PHE A 117 30.01 7.38 2.61
N PRO A 118 30.22 7.34 3.94
CA PRO A 118 29.74 8.40 4.83
C PRO A 118 30.38 9.74 4.45
N SER A 119 29.61 10.82 4.58
CA SER A 119 30.11 12.16 4.32
C SER A 119 31.31 12.49 5.22
N CYS A 120 32.28 13.23 4.69
CA CYS A 120 33.52 13.60 5.41
C CYS A 120 33.28 14.20 6.80
N LYS A 121 32.14 14.86 6.99
CA LYS A 121 31.71 15.47 8.27
C LYS A 121 31.49 14.44 9.39
N LEU A 122 31.14 13.20 9.04
CA LEU A 122 30.97 12.09 9.98
C LEU A 122 32.33 11.48 10.36
N VAL A 123 33.22 11.33 9.37
CA VAL A 123 34.56 10.72 9.52
C VAL A 123 35.50 11.60 10.33
N GLU A 124 35.41 12.93 10.20
CA GLU A 124 36.21 13.89 10.98
C GLU A 124 35.99 13.75 12.50
N ARG A 125 34.85 13.19 12.93
CA ARG A 125 34.54 12.95 14.35
C ARG A 125 35.16 11.67 14.91
N ASP A 126 35.47 10.70 14.04
CA ASP A 126 35.90 9.35 14.42
C ASP A 126 37.38 9.06 14.06
N CYS A 127 38.07 9.98 13.38
CA CYS A 127 39.49 9.86 13.06
C CYS A 127 40.39 10.24 14.25
N ILE A 128 40.92 9.23 14.93
CA ILE A 128 42.08 9.33 15.84
C ILE A 128 43.33 9.27 14.95
N SER A 129 44.09 10.36 14.84
CA SER A 129 45.32 10.40 14.03
C SER A 129 46.40 9.49 14.62
N CYS A 130 46.81 8.45 13.89
CA CYS A 130 47.99 7.65 14.26
C CYS A 130 49.27 8.31 13.73
N CYS A 131 49.98 9.01 14.63
CA CYS A 131 51.41 9.36 14.63
C CYS A 131 52.03 9.98 13.36
N SER A 132 52.45 11.24 13.45
CA SER A 132 53.62 11.72 12.71
C SER A 132 54.81 11.73 13.68
N GLY A 133 55.73 10.79 13.49
CA GLY A 133 56.93 10.66 14.32
C GLY A 133 57.85 11.85 14.11
N SER A 134 57.82 12.82 15.02
CA SER A 134 58.89 13.80 15.19
C SER A 134 59.79 13.33 16.33
N ASP A 135 60.65 12.35 16.03
CA ASP A 135 61.86 12.14 16.82
C ASP A 135 62.81 13.30 16.53
N SER A 136 62.81 14.26 17.46
CA SER A 136 64.03 14.78 18.09
C SER A 136 65.37 14.41 17.44
N HIS A 137 65.72 15.09 16.34
CA HIS A 137 67.12 15.39 16.07
C HIS A 137 67.33 16.88 15.84
N SER A 138 67.80 17.52 16.90
CA SER A 138 68.57 18.74 16.89
C SER A 138 69.69 18.68 15.86
N HIS A 139 69.51 19.34 14.71
CA HIS A 139 70.64 19.92 13.99
C HIS A 139 70.22 21.29 13.45
N SER A 140 70.72 22.30 14.15
CA SER A 140 71.04 23.61 13.57
C SER A 140 71.85 23.38 12.30
N ASP A 141 71.28 23.67 11.14
CA ASP A 141 71.64 24.84 10.35
C ASP A 141 71.05 24.75 8.93
N ALA A 142 70.51 25.89 8.51
CA ALA A 142 70.20 26.35 7.15
C ALA A 142 70.43 25.36 5.99
N ASP A 143 69.35 24.97 5.31
CA ASP A 143 69.03 25.58 4.00
C ASP A 143 67.67 25.11 3.49
N ALA A 144 67.02 26.02 2.77
CA ALA A 144 65.71 25.88 2.17
C ALA A 144 65.65 24.72 1.17
N ASP A 145 64.57 23.93 1.19
CA ASP A 145 63.80 23.73 -0.04
C ASP A 145 62.39 23.20 0.23
N ALA A 146 61.45 23.81 -0.49
CA ALA A 146 60.02 23.64 -0.37
C ALA A 146 59.57 22.44 -1.21
N ASP A 147 59.59 21.25 -0.64
CA ASP A 147 58.92 20.07 -1.23
C ASP A 147 58.14 19.31 -0.16
N ALA A 148 57.00 19.90 0.25
CA ALA A 148 55.93 19.20 0.97
C ALA A 148 55.18 18.24 0.03
N ALA A 149 55.90 17.37 -0.66
CA ALA A 149 55.36 16.35 -1.53
C ALA A 149 54.96 15.11 -0.72
N ARG A 150 53.64 14.99 -0.50
CA ARG A 150 52.87 13.79 -0.87
C ARG A 150 53.41 12.44 -0.36
N TRP A 151 53.34 12.21 0.96
CA TRP A 151 53.72 10.95 1.63
C TRP A 151 52.61 9.86 1.63
N LEU A 152 52.07 9.49 0.47
CA LEU A 152 51.13 8.35 0.36
C LEU A 152 51.53 7.26 -0.65
N ALA A 153 52.80 7.20 -1.12
CA ALA A 153 53.17 6.24 -2.15
C ALA A 153 54.56 5.58 -2.06
N SER A 154 55.16 5.42 -0.87
CA SER A 154 56.40 4.62 -0.73
C SER A 154 56.28 3.50 0.31
N ALA A 155 55.33 2.59 0.10
CA ALA A 155 55.30 1.28 0.76
C ALA A 155 55.89 0.22 -0.18
N ALA A 156 57.18 0.28 -0.48
CA ALA A 156 57.91 -0.81 -1.14
C ALA A 156 59.44 -0.59 -1.04
N SER A 157 60.04 -0.91 0.10
CA SER A 157 61.48 -1.21 0.28
C SER A 157 61.71 -1.42 1.78
N ASP A 158 61.29 -2.56 2.31
CA ASP A 158 62.14 -3.72 2.61
C ASP A 158 63.09 -3.47 3.80
N GLY A 159 62.93 -4.29 4.85
CA GLY A 159 63.83 -4.30 6.01
C GLY A 159 63.27 -3.73 7.33
N GLY A 160 62.20 -4.34 7.85
CA GLY A 160 62.00 -4.60 9.27
C GLY A 160 61.97 -3.43 10.27
N HIS A 161 60.76 -3.05 10.72
CA HIS A 161 60.45 -2.73 12.12
C HIS A 161 58.93 -2.79 12.34
N GLN A 162 58.43 -3.83 13.00
CA GLN A 162 57.07 -3.91 13.56
C GLN A 162 56.97 -3.08 14.86
N GLY A 163 57.42 -1.82 14.81
CA GLY A 163 57.24 -0.89 15.92
C GLY A 163 55.81 -0.39 15.92
N PHE A 164 54.98 -0.94 16.81
CA PHE A 164 53.83 -0.21 17.35
C PHE A 164 54.36 1.18 17.75
N CYS A 165 53.83 2.27 17.18
CA CYS A 165 54.36 3.61 17.43
C CYS A 165 54.31 3.91 18.94
N ASP A 166 55.48 3.90 19.59
CA ASP A 166 55.65 4.27 21.00
C ASP A 166 55.77 5.79 21.18
N ALA A 167 55.75 6.53 20.05
CA ALA A 167 55.53 7.96 20.03
C ALA A 167 54.10 8.23 20.49
N GLY A 168 53.97 8.65 21.75
CA GLY A 168 52.69 9.00 22.37
C GLY A 168 51.83 9.86 21.45
N TYR A 169 50.52 9.56 21.47
CA TYR A 169 49.46 10.27 20.75
C TYR A 169 49.73 11.79 20.70
N ASP A 170 50.03 12.33 19.53
CA ASP A 170 50.07 13.78 19.30
C ASP A 170 48.61 14.25 19.10
N PRO A 171 48.02 14.96 20.07
CA PRO A 171 46.63 15.39 20.00
C PRO A 171 46.37 16.48 18.94
N THR A 172 47.40 16.93 18.21
CA THR A 172 47.30 18.06 17.27
C THR A 172 47.22 17.67 15.80
N GLY A 173 47.33 16.38 15.46
CA GLY A 173 47.16 15.89 14.08
C GLY A 173 45.72 16.10 13.59
N THR A 174 45.49 17.11 12.74
CA THR A 174 44.18 17.35 12.15
C THR A 174 43.84 16.22 11.18
N ALA A 175 42.85 15.40 11.51
CA ALA A 175 42.29 14.43 10.58
C ALA A 175 41.71 15.15 9.36
N GLY A 176 42.42 15.15 8.23
CA GLY A 176 41.94 15.73 6.99
C GLY A 176 41.13 14.70 6.20
N CYS A 177 39.88 15.03 5.87
CA CYS A 177 39.14 14.26 4.88
C CYS A 177 39.46 14.79 3.47
N ASP A 178 39.90 13.92 2.56
CA ASP A 178 40.10 14.27 1.16
C ASP A 178 38.76 14.29 0.43
N ALA A 179 38.18 15.49 0.31
CA ALA A 179 36.90 15.71 -0.35
C ALA A 179 36.89 15.30 -1.84
N HIS A 180 38.06 15.13 -2.47
CA HIS A 180 38.16 14.76 -3.89
C HIS A 180 38.32 13.26 -4.13
N LYS A 181 38.36 12.44 -3.08
CA LYS A 181 38.64 11.00 -3.24
C LYS A 181 37.53 10.25 -4.00
N TYR A 182 36.28 10.69 -3.93
CA TYR A 182 35.12 9.99 -4.50
C TYR A 182 34.18 10.90 -5.31
N ASP A 183 34.71 11.67 -6.25
CA ASP A 183 33.94 12.58 -7.12
C ASP A 183 32.80 11.87 -7.90
N THR A 184 33.03 10.61 -8.30
CA THR A 184 32.02 9.80 -8.98
C THR A 184 30.83 9.47 -8.09
N VAL A 185 31.04 9.29 -6.78
CA VAL A 185 29.95 8.95 -5.84
C VAL A 185 29.04 10.15 -5.65
N HIS A 186 29.61 11.36 -5.54
CA HIS A 186 28.82 12.59 -5.45
C HIS A 186 27.96 12.81 -6.70
N THR A 187 28.50 12.54 -7.90
CA THR A 187 27.72 12.64 -9.14
C THR A 187 26.57 11.62 -9.17
N ILE A 188 26.80 10.39 -8.70
CA ILE A 188 25.78 9.33 -8.66
C ILE A 188 24.68 9.68 -7.65
N GLU A 189 25.05 10.19 -6.47
CA GLU A 189 24.12 10.64 -5.43
C GLU A 189 23.18 11.73 -5.96
N GLU A 190 23.73 12.73 -6.66
CA GLU A 190 22.94 13.81 -7.28
C GLU A 190 21.97 13.27 -8.35
N VAL A 191 22.43 12.34 -9.19
CA VAL A 191 21.56 11.73 -10.21
C VAL A 191 20.46 10.87 -9.58
N LEU A 192 20.78 10.06 -8.58
CA LEU A 192 19.78 9.26 -7.84
C LEU A 192 18.72 10.17 -7.22
N PHE A 193 19.13 11.28 -6.64
CA PHE A 193 18.23 12.28 -6.07
C PHE A 193 17.27 12.90 -7.10
N TYR A 194 17.74 13.27 -8.29
CA TYR A 194 16.84 13.77 -9.34
C TYR A 194 15.85 12.70 -9.82
N ILE A 195 16.29 11.44 -9.88
CA ILE A 195 15.43 10.31 -10.27
C ILE A 195 14.35 10.09 -9.20
N THR A 196 14.69 10.08 -7.91
CA THR A 196 13.70 9.89 -6.84
C THR A 196 12.65 11.00 -6.83
N ILE A 197 13.05 12.27 -7.02
CA ILE A 197 12.12 13.39 -7.17
C ILE A 197 11.21 13.21 -8.38
N THR A 198 11.77 12.81 -9.52
CA THR A 198 10.99 12.61 -10.75
C THR A 198 9.93 11.54 -10.55
N ILE A 199 10.30 10.42 -9.91
CA ILE A 199 9.37 9.34 -9.59
C ILE A 199 8.30 9.79 -8.59
N LEU A 200 8.68 10.54 -7.54
CA LEU A 200 7.75 11.14 -6.58
C LEU A 200 6.72 12.04 -7.28
N LEU A 201 7.14 12.85 -8.25
CA LEU A 201 6.25 13.72 -9.03
C LEU A 201 5.28 12.91 -9.88
N ILE A 202 5.74 11.83 -10.52
CA ILE A 202 4.87 10.93 -11.28
C ILE A 202 3.80 10.33 -10.36
N PHE A 203 4.16 9.84 -9.18
CA PHE A 203 3.19 9.33 -8.21
C PHE A 203 2.26 10.41 -7.68
N LEU A 204 2.74 11.63 -7.42
CA LEU A 204 1.88 12.72 -7.01
C LEU A 204 0.83 13.03 -8.09
N VAL A 205 1.24 13.10 -9.36
CA VAL A 205 0.33 13.32 -10.48
C VAL A 205 -0.69 12.20 -10.58
N GLU A 206 -0.28 10.94 -10.46
CA GLU A 206 -1.19 9.79 -10.43
C GLU A 206 -2.23 9.93 -9.31
N ASN A 207 -1.82 10.24 -8.07
CA ASN A 207 -2.76 10.42 -6.95
C ASN A 207 -3.72 11.59 -7.19
N LEU A 208 -3.23 12.70 -7.74
CA LEU A 208 -4.07 13.85 -8.10
C LEU A 208 -5.11 13.46 -9.15
N VAL A 209 -4.71 12.60 -10.06
CA VAL A 209 -5.52 12.11 -11.16
C VAL A 209 -6.59 11.12 -10.66
N GLU A 210 -6.24 10.19 -9.77
CA GLU A 210 -7.21 9.33 -9.08
C GLU A 210 -8.20 10.16 -8.25
N MET A 211 -7.71 11.18 -7.54
CA MET A 211 -8.55 12.13 -6.80
C MET A 211 -9.51 12.90 -7.73
N ALA A 212 -9.05 13.30 -8.92
CA ALA A 212 -9.88 13.97 -9.92
C ALA A 212 -10.95 13.04 -10.52
N ALA A 213 -10.60 11.75 -10.71
CA ALA A 213 -11.51 10.72 -11.23
C ALA A 213 -12.63 10.42 -10.23
N LEU A 214 -12.29 10.06 -8.98
CA LEU A 214 -13.23 9.72 -7.90
C LEU A 214 -14.03 10.94 -7.41
N GLY A 215 -13.44 12.13 -7.56
CA GLY A 215 -13.97 13.38 -7.04
C GLY A 215 -13.53 13.62 -5.60
N VAL A 216 -13.14 14.87 -5.31
CA VAL A 216 -12.52 15.30 -4.05
C VAL A 216 -13.28 14.80 -2.82
N CYS A 217 -14.60 14.98 -2.75
CA CYS A 217 -15.39 14.59 -1.56
C CYS A 217 -15.43 13.07 -1.32
N ASN A 218 -15.48 12.26 -2.38
CA ASN A 218 -15.50 10.80 -2.25
C ASN A 218 -14.10 10.27 -1.92
N TYR A 219 -13.07 10.89 -2.51
CA TYR A 219 -11.68 10.56 -2.27
C TYR A 219 -11.32 10.69 -0.78
N PHE A 220 -11.67 11.81 -0.15
CA PHE A 220 -11.41 12.01 1.28
C PHE A 220 -12.22 11.11 2.23
N ARG A 221 -13.23 10.41 1.73
CA ARG A 221 -13.97 9.42 2.53
C ARG A 221 -13.15 8.13 2.72
N GLN A 222 -12.22 7.85 1.81
CA GLN A 222 -11.28 6.73 1.93
C GLN A 222 -10.00 7.21 2.63
N ALA A 223 -9.91 6.95 3.94
CA ALA A 223 -8.82 7.47 4.78
C ALA A 223 -7.42 7.05 4.28
N PHE A 224 -7.26 5.84 3.74
CA PHE A 224 -5.96 5.36 3.25
C PHE A 224 -5.45 6.12 2.03
N LEU A 225 -6.32 6.43 1.06
CA LEU A 225 -5.95 7.24 -0.11
C LEU A 225 -5.62 8.69 0.29
N ALA A 226 -6.45 9.28 1.15
CA ALA A 226 -6.20 10.63 1.64
C ALA A 226 -4.88 10.75 2.42
N LEU A 227 -4.55 9.74 3.21
CA LEU A 227 -3.30 9.67 3.96
C LEU A 227 -2.10 9.52 3.00
N ASP A 228 -2.20 8.67 1.99
CA ASP A 228 -1.15 8.51 0.97
C ASP A 228 -0.84 9.83 0.25
N PHE A 229 -1.88 10.53 -0.21
CA PHE A 229 -1.73 11.84 -0.84
C PHE A 229 -1.04 12.85 0.10
N LEU A 230 -1.44 12.88 1.37
CA LEU A 230 -0.85 13.77 2.36
C LEU A 230 0.62 13.44 2.61
N VAL A 231 0.96 12.15 2.77
CA VAL A 231 2.34 11.69 2.97
C VAL A 231 3.21 12.03 1.77
N ILE A 232 2.77 11.74 0.55
CA ILE A 232 3.53 12.05 -0.67
C ILE A 232 3.75 13.55 -0.81
N THR A 233 2.71 14.36 -0.54
CA THR A 233 2.81 15.82 -0.61
C THR A 233 3.78 16.37 0.42
N ILE A 234 3.72 15.91 1.68
CA ILE A 234 4.66 16.33 2.73
C ILE A 234 6.09 15.90 2.40
N SER A 235 6.28 14.68 1.89
CA SER A 235 7.58 14.16 1.48
C SER A 235 8.20 15.03 0.39
N LEU A 236 7.44 15.29 -0.68
CA LEU A 236 7.89 16.14 -1.78
C LEU A 236 8.17 17.57 -1.32
N ALA A 237 7.31 18.14 -0.46
CA ALA A 237 7.49 19.48 0.06
C ALA A 237 8.76 19.59 0.91
N MET A 238 9.02 18.61 1.78
CA MET A 238 10.25 18.57 2.57
C MET A 238 11.48 18.41 1.68
N GLU A 239 11.43 17.51 0.70
CA GLU A 239 12.55 17.23 -0.19
C GLU A 239 12.91 18.45 -1.06
N LEU A 240 11.92 19.14 -1.64
CA LEU A 240 12.14 20.44 -2.29
C LEU A 240 12.66 21.49 -1.30
N SER A 241 12.09 21.52 -0.08
CA SER A 241 12.50 22.51 0.92
C SER A 241 13.96 22.32 1.31
N PHE A 242 14.48 21.10 1.45
CA PHE A 242 15.90 20.87 1.73
C PHE A 242 16.81 21.27 0.58
N HIS A 243 16.39 21.00 -0.65
CA HIS A 243 17.14 21.41 -1.82
C HIS A 243 17.26 22.94 -1.91
N PHE A 244 16.16 23.68 -1.66
CA PHE A 244 16.15 25.14 -1.76
C PHE A 244 16.64 25.87 -0.51
N LEU A 245 16.34 25.36 0.68
CA LEU A 245 16.75 25.91 1.96
C LEU A 245 17.94 25.08 2.45
N HIS A 246 19.13 25.47 2.01
CA HIS A 246 20.46 24.90 2.29
C HIS A 246 20.83 24.94 3.81
N ASN A 247 19.99 24.36 4.67
CA ASN A 247 20.03 24.52 6.13
C ASN A 247 20.50 23.23 6.81
N GLN A 248 21.18 23.40 7.95
CA GLN A 248 21.90 22.37 8.71
C GLN A 248 21.06 21.23 9.36
N LEU A 249 19.78 21.06 8.99
CA LEU A 249 18.90 20.03 9.55
C LEU A 249 18.91 18.72 8.74
N THR A 250 19.88 18.53 7.86
CA THR A 250 19.98 17.42 6.89
C THR A 250 19.91 16.04 7.55
N ASP A 251 20.50 15.87 8.73
CA ASP A 251 20.77 14.52 9.26
C ASP A 251 19.50 13.85 9.82
N VAL A 252 18.67 14.58 10.57
CA VAL A 252 17.39 14.05 11.10
C VAL A 252 16.34 14.00 9.98
N ALA A 253 16.36 15.01 9.11
CA ALA A 253 15.48 15.11 7.98
C ALA A 253 15.62 13.92 7.02
N ALA A 254 16.85 13.51 6.71
CA ALA A 254 17.12 12.37 5.83
C ALA A 254 16.46 11.08 6.36
N GLY A 255 16.58 10.81 7.66
CA GLY A 255 15.93 9.64 8.28
C GLY A 255 14.39 9.70 8.19
N VAL A 256 13.81 10.88 8.42
CA VAL A 256 12.36 11.09 8.30
C VAL A 256 11.88 10.93 6.85
N LEU A 257 12.64 11.41 5.87
CA LEU A 257 12.35 11.20 4.45
C LEU A 257 12.35 9.72 4.09
N VAL A 258 13.32 8.93 4.58
CA VAL A 258 13.34 7.48 4.38
C VAL A 258 12.09 6.82 4.95
N LEU A 259 11.64 7.21 6.16
CA LEU A 259 10.41 6.68 6.75
C LEU A 259 9.17 7.01 5.92
N PHE A 260 9.06 8.24 5.42
CA PHE A 260 7.96 8.60 4.54
C PHE A 260 8.02 7.88 3.20
N ARG A 261 9.21 7.60 2.66
CA ARG A 261 9.37 6.77 1.47
C ARG A 261 8.98 5.30 1.75
N CYS A 262 9.24 4.77 2.95
CA CYS A 262 8.76 3.45 3.39
C CYS A 262 7.23 3.35 3.46
N TRP A 263 6.50 4.47 3.55
CA TRP A 263 5.04 4.47 3.46
C TRP A 263 4.53 3.80 2.17
N ARG A 264 5.32 3.86 1.09
CA ARG A 264 5.00 3.21 -0.19
C ARG A 264 4.77 1.71 -0.04
N PHE A 265 5.39 1.03 0.93
CA PHE A 265 5.09 -0.38 1.22
C PHE A 265 3.66 -0.59 1.73
N VAL A 266 3.17 0.32 2.57
CA VAL A 266 1.78 0.30 3.04
C VAL A 266 0.83 0.49 1.86
N ARG A 267 1.15 1.40 0.94
CA ARG A 267 0.39 1.59 -0.30
C ARG A 267 0.38 0.34 -1.17
N ILE A 268 1.55 -0.26 -1.43
CA ILE A 268 1.65 -1.51 -2.22
C ILE A 268 0.83 -2.62 -1.54
N GLY A 269 0.94 -2.76 -0.22
CA GLY A 269 0.17 -3.72 0.56
C GLY A 269 -1.33 -3.50 0.44
N HIS A 270 -1.78 -2.25 0.52
CA HIS A 270 -3.19 -1.91 0.33
C HIS A 270 -3.68 -2.22 -1.09
N GLY A 271 -2.91 -1.84 -2.12
CA GLY A 271 -3.23 -2.13 -3.52
C GLY A 271 -3.28 -3.62 -3.81
N LEU A 272 -2.32 -4.40 -3.32
CA LEU A 272 -2.30 -5.86 -3.44
C LEU A 272 -3.47 -6.51 -2.69
N MET A 273 -3.78 -6.03 -1.48
CA MET A 273 -4.91 -6.56 -0.70
C MET A 273 -6.24 -6.28 -1.40
N GLU A 274 -6.41 -5.10 -2.00
CA GLU A 274 -7.60 -4.78 -2.78
C GLU A 274 -7.74 -5.73 -3.98
N VAL A 275 -6.68 -5.88 -4.79
CA VAL A 275 -6.67 -6.79 -5.94
C VAL A 275 -6.89 -8.25 -5.52
N ALA A 276 -6.25 -8.70 -4.44
CA ALA A 276 -6.43 -10.06 -3.93
C ALA A 276 -7.88 -10.29 -3.43
N SER A 277 -8.47 -9.28 -2.76
CA SER A 277 -9.85 -9.35 -2.30
C SER A 277 -10.84 -9.41 -3.48
N GLU A 278 -10.54 -8.69 -4.56
CA GLU A 278 -11.35 -8.71 -5.77
C GLU A 278 -11.24 -10.06 -6.50
N MET A 279 -10.03 -10.61 -6.61
CA MET A 279 -9.81 -11.92 -7.21
C MET A 279 -10.49 -13.04 -6.41
N ALA A 280 -10.41 -12.99 -5.07
CA ALA A 280 -11.13 -13.93 -4.22
C ALA A 280 -12.64 -13.83 -4.44
N ASN A 281 -13.20 -12.62 -4.44
CA ASN A 281 -14.64 -12.40 -4.66
C ASN A 281 -15.07 -12.90 -6.05
N SER A 282 -14.28 -12.67 -7.10
CA SER A 282 -14.58 -13.18 -8.45
C SER A 282 -14.65 -14.70 -8.50
N GLN A 283 -13.78 -15.42 -7.77
CA GLN A 283 -13.87 -16.88 -7.70
C GLN A 283 -15.11 -17.34 -6.94
N TYR A 284 -15.52 -16.60 -5.90
CA TYR A 284 -16.77 -16.87 -5.19
C TYR A 284 -17.99 -16.67 -6.10
N ASP A 285 -18.00 -15.66 -6.97
CA ASP A 285 -19.13 -15.40 -7.87
C ASP A 285 -19.34 -16.56 -8.86
N ILE A 286 -18.27 -17.08 -9.48
CA ILE A 286 -18.34 -18.25 -10.37
C ILE A 286 -18.88 -19.48 -9.62
N LEU A 287 -18.44 -19.67 -8.38
CA LEU A 287 -18.91 -20.78 -7.55
C LEU A 287 -20.39 -20.64 -7.19
N ILE A 288 -20.85 -19.43 -6.88
CA ILE A 288 -22.25 -19.14 -6.59
C ILE A 288 -23.12 -19.39 -7.83
N GLU A 289 -22.67 -18.96 -9.02
CA GLU A 289 -23.38 -19.18 -10.27
C GLU A 289 -23.46 -20.67 -10.63
N TYR A 290 -22.37 -21.42 -10.49
CA TYR A 290 -22.35 -22.86 -10.69
C TYR A 290 -23.29 -23.61 -9.74
N VAL A 291 -23.35 -23.20 -8.46
CA VAL A 291 -24.28 -23.78 -7.48
C VAL A 291 -25.73 -23.49 -7.85
N LYS A 292 -26.04 -22.29 -8.34
CA LYS A 292 -27.39 -21.93 -8.84
C LYS A 292 -27.79 -22.80 -10.04
N GLU A 293 -26.91 -22.95 -11.02
CA GLU A 293 -27.17 -23.78 -12.21
C GLU A 293 -27.39 -25.26 -11.84
N CYS A 294 -26.60 -25.78 -10.90
CA CYS A 294 -26.80 -27.13 -10.36
C CYS A 294 -28.17 -27.26 -9.67
N GLU A 295 -28.57 -26.26 -8.87
CA GLU A 295 -29.87 -26.28 -8.18
C GLU A 295 -31.04 -26.27 -9.17
N GLU A 296 -30.94 -25.52 -10.26
CA GLU A 296 -31.94 -25.50 -11.33
C GLU A 296 -32.04 -26.83 -12.05
N LYS A 297 -30.90 -27.43 -12.45
CA LYS A 297 -30.88 -28.77 -13.08
C LYS A 297 -31.42 -29.86 -12.16
N MET A 298 -31.20 -29.77 -10.84
CA MET A 298 -31.80 -30.70 -9.89
C MET A 298 -33.32 -30.53 -9.80
N LYS A 299 -33.82 -29.29 -9.81
CA LYS A 299 -35.26 -28.99 -9.83
C LYS A 299 -35.94 -29.53 -11.09
N GLU A 300 -35.32 -29.37 -12.26
CA GLU A 300 -35.84 -29.90 -13.53
C GLU A 300 -35.96 -31.42 -13.54
N ASN A 301 -35.01 -32.12 -12.91
CA ASN A 301 -35.00 -33.59 -12.84
C ASN A 301 -35.84 -34.18 -11.70
N ASN A 302 -36.61 -33.37 -10.96
CA ASN A 302 -37.35 -33.78 -9.75
C ASN A 302 -36.49 -34.52 -8.70
N VAL A 303 -35.18 -34.26 -8.68
CA VAL A 303 -34.29 -34.83 -7.66
C VAL A 303 -34.36 -33.93 -6.44
N SER A 304 -34.90 -34.45 -5.33
CA SER A 304 -34.92 -33.71 -4.07
C SER A 304 -33.48 -33.31 -3.71
N PRO A 305 -33.19 -32.02 -3.48
CA PRO A 305 -31.84 -31.59 -3.14
C PRO A 305 -31.38 -32.34 -1.89
N PRO A 306 -30.10 -32.77 -1.83
CA PRO A 306 -29.55 -33.36 -0.62
C PRO A 306 -29.83 -32.40 0.54
N LYS A 307 -30.27 -32.94 1.69
CA LYS A 307 -30.45 -32.15 2.91
C LYS A 307 -29.19 -31.31 3.08
N LYS A 308 -29.32 -29.99 2.91
CA LYS A 308 -28.20 -29.06 3.02
C LYS A 308 -27.48 -29.41 4.32
N HIS A 309 -26.20 -29.77 4.21
CA HIS A 309 -25.41 -30.11 5.37
C HIS A 309 -25.49 -28.91 6.32
N GLN A 310 -25.85 -29.11 7.59
CA GLN A 310 -26.13 -28.00 8.52
C GLN A 310 -25.01 -26.95 8.51
N LYS A 311 -23.75 -27.40 8.44
CA LYS A 311 -22.55 -26.57 8.26
C LYS A 311 -22.61 -25.59 7.07
N VAL A 312 -23.17 -26.01 5.93
CA VAL A 312 -23.32 -25.14 4.75
C VAL A 312 -24.40 -24.10 4.98
N ILE A 313 -25.50 -24.46 5.67
CA ILE A 313 -26.53 -23.48 6.05
C ILE A 313 -25.94 -22.47 7.02
N ASP A 314 -25.17 -22.90 8.01
CA ASP A 314 -24.56 -22.01 8.99
C ASP A 314 -23.59 -21.04 8.30
N ILE A 315 -22.73 -21.53 7.40
CA ILE A 315 -21.83 -20.69 6.59
C ILE A 315 -22.61 -19.74 5.67
N LEU A 316 -23.65 -20.23 4.97
CA LEU A 316 -24.45 -19.35 4.10
C LEU A 316 -25.19 -18.29 4.89
N THR A 317 -25.71 -18.64 6.07
CA THR A 317 -26.45 -17.70 6.92
C THR A 317 -25.49 -16.66 7.48
N GLU A 318 -24.27 -17.07 7.87
CA GLU A 318 -23.21 -16.16 8.34
C GLU A 318 -22.71 -15.22 7.23
N VAL A 319 -22.54 -15.73 6.00
CA VAL A 319 -22.21 -14.88 4.83
C VAL A 319 -23.37 -13.95 4.49
N HIS A 320 -24.61 -14.43 4.55
CA HIS A 320 -25.78 -13.61 4.24
C HIS A 320 -26.01 -12.52 5.29
N THR A 321 -25.86 -12.82 6.58
CA THR A 321 -25.89 -11.78 7.62
C THR A 321 -24.73 -10.79 7.48
N HIS A 322 -23.55 -11.25 7.02
CA HIS A 322 -22.45 -10.34 6.71
C HIS A 322 -22.75 -9.43 5.50
N HIS A 323 -23.46 -9.93 4.50
CA HIS A 323 -23.85 -9.17 3.31
C HIS A 323 -25.00 -8.19 3.61
N ASP A 324 -26.02 -8.63 4.34
CA ASP A 324 -27.18 -7.81 4.73
C ASP A 324 -26.78 -6.68 5.70
N HIS A 325 -25.79 -6.94 6.57
CA HIS A 325 -25.15 -5.87 7.33
C HIS A 325 -24.31 -4.92 6.48
N ARG A 326 -23.75 -5.38 5.37
CA ARG A 326 -22.97 -4.53 4.46
C ARG A 326 -23.86 -3.62 3.60
N ASP A 327 -25.06 -4.09 3.23
CA ASP A 327 -26.04 -3.34 2.44
C ASP A 327 -26.86 -2.35 3.30
N HIS A 328 -26.95 -2.57 4.61
CA HIS A 328 -27.59 -1.66 5.57
C HIS A 328 -26.64 -0.65 6.26
N HIS A 329 -25.34 -0.66 5.92
CA HIS A 329 -24.32 0.23 6.49
C HIS A 329 -23.76 1.24 5.49
#